data_AF-A0A4R1YBI9-F1
#
_entry.id   AF-A0A4R1YBI9-F1
#
_cell.length_a   1.000
_cell.length_b   1.000
_cell.length_c   1.000
_cell.angle_alpha   90.00
_cell.angle_beta   90.00
_cell.angle_gamma   90.00
#
_symmetry.space_group_name_H-M   'P 1'
#
loop_
_entity.id
_entity.type
_entity.pdbx_description
1 polymer ?
#
loop_
_entity_poly.entity_id
_entity_poly.type
_entity_poly.pdbx_seq_one_letter_code
_entity_poly.pdbx_strand_id
1 'polypeptide(L)'
;MPVYVALLRAVNVGGTGKLPMTTLKAVCEELGFSDVKTYIQSGNVLFRADEPEAEVEQKLDEALGKLLGKKPGVMLRSRKELDAIAANAPFPDAKPNYLLVSFLPEEAPSDALDKMVAPNGEEAVLAGREIYVHFPIGSGKSKLKLPALKPGTARNLNTVRKLAEMAAAMEDR
;
A
#
# COMPACT_ATOMS: atom_id res chain seq x y z
N MET A 1 -3.01 -18.08 -12.72
CA MET A 1 -3.40 -16.73 -12.29
C MET A 1 -2.59 -16.29 -11.07
N PRO A 2 -1.71 -15.28 -11.19
CA PRO A 2 -0.99 -14.69 -10.05
C PRO A 2 -1.95 -14.09 -9.02
N VAL A 3 -1.50 -14.01 -7.77
CA VAL A 3 -2.20 -13.27 -6.70
C VAL A 3 -1.61 -11.87 -6.62
N TYR A 4 -2.46 -10.86 -6.77
CA TYR A 4 -2.11 -9.46 -6.58
C TYR A 4 -2.66 -8.93 -5.27
N VAL A 5 -1.88 -8.06 -4.62
CA VAL A 5 -2.31 -7.24 -3.49
C VAL A 5 -2.35 -5.80 -3.94
N ALA A 6 -3.55 -5.22 -4.03
CA ALA A 6 -3.77 -3.84 -4.38
C ALA A 6 -3.91 -2.97 -3.13
N LEU A 7 -3.11 -1.91 -3.09
CA LEU A 7 -3.06 -0.92 -2.02
C LEU A 7 -3.57 0.41 -2.57
N LEU A 8 -4.76 0.82 -2.12
CA LEU A 8 -5.35 2.08 -2.56
C LEU A 8 -4.78 3.24 -1.74
N ARG A 9 -4.61 4.38 -2.40
CA ARG A 9 -4.21 5.64 -1.78
C ARG A 9 -5.41 6.45 -1.33
N ALA A 10 -5.29 7.07 -0.15
CA ALA A 10 -6.20 8.09 0.38
C ALA A 10 -7.70 7.69 0.42
N VAL A 11 -8.01 6.42 0.67
CA VAL A 11 -9.39 5.98 0.93
C VAL A 11 -9.69 5.93 2.43
N ASN A 12 -10.90 6.35 2.80
CA ASN A 12 -11.42 6.35 4.19
C ASN A 12 -10.54 7.12 5.21
N VAL A 13 -9.79 8.13 4.77
CA VAL A 13 -8.96 8.99 5.63
C VAL A 13 -9.50 10.42 5.66
N GLY A 14 -9.55 11.02 6.85
CA GLY A 14 -9.98 12.42 7.03
C GLY A 14 -11.38 12.74 6.50
N GLY A 15 -12.28 11.76 6.41
CA GLY A 15 -13.63 11.92 5.86
C GLY A 15 -13.72 11.97 4.34
N THR A 16 -12.60 11.87 3.63
CA THR A 16 -12.52 11.86 2.16
C THR A 16 -12.35 10.44 1.61
N GLY A 17 -12.71 10.24 0.33
CA GLY A 17 -12.51 8.96 -0.34
C GLY A 17 -13.27 7.81 0.30
N LYS A 18 -14.52 8.05 0.72
CA LYS A 18 -15.38 7.03 1.33
C LYS A 18 -15.58 5.88 0.34
N LEU A 19 -15.06 4.71 0.69
CA LEU A 19 -15.17 3.51 -0.11
C LEU A 19 -15.46 2.33 0.82
N PRO A 20 -16.70 1.81 0.84
CA PRO A 20 -17.00 0.56 1.52
C PRO A 20 -16.16 -0.58 0.92
N MET A 21 -15.60 -1.44 1.77
CA MET A 21 -14.79 -2.57 1.29
C MET A 21 -15.61 -3.61 0.52
N THR A 22 -16.92 -3.70 0.79
CA THR A 22 -17.86 -4.50 -0.02
C THR A 22 -17.98 -3.94 -1.44
N THR A 23 -18.01 -2.61 -1.60
CA THR A 23 -18.01 -1.95 -2.91
C THR A 23 -16.67 -2.15 -3.63
N LEU A 24 -15.54 -2.01 -2.93
CA LEU A 24 -14.23 -2.31 -3.52
C LEU A 24 -14.15 -3.76 -4.03
N LYS A 25 -14.66 -4.71 -3.23
CA LYS A 25 -14.74 -6.11 -3.62
C LYS A 25 -15.59 -6.29 -4.89
N ALA A 26 -16.79 -5.72 -4.92
CA ALA A 26 -17.70 -5.82 -6.06
C ALA A 26 -17.06 -5.26 -7.35
N VAL A 27 -16.38 -4.12 -7.27
CA VAL A 27 -15.66 -3.54 -8.43
C VAL A 27 -14.61 -4.51 -8.97
N CYS A 28 -13.85 -5.17 -8.10
CA CYS A 28 -12.86 -6.16 -8.54
C CYS A 28 -13.52 -7.37 -9.22
N GLU A 29 -14.65 -7.85 -8.69
CA GLU A 29 -15.42 -8.96 -9.27
C GLU A 29 -16.03 -8.57 -10.63
N GLU A 30 -16.55 -7.35 -10.77
CA GLU A 30 -17.06 -6.81 -12.05
C GLU A 30 -15.97 -6.68 -13.12
N LEU A 31 -14.72 -6.42 -12.72
CA LEU A 31 -13.55 -6.41 -13.60
C LEU A 31 -13.10 -7.82 -14.02
N GLY A 32 -13.72 -8.87 -13.49
CA GLY A 32 -13.39 -10.26 -13.79
C GLY A 32 -12.29 -10.85 -12.91
N PHE A 33 -11.86 -10.15 -11.85
CA PHE A 33 -10.90 -10.70 -10.90
C PHE A 33 -11.56 -11.76 -10.03
N SER A 34 -10.81 -12.81 -9.71
CA SER A 34 -11.31 -13.95 -8.92
C SER A 34 -10.72 -14.00 -7.51
N ASP A 35 -11.33 -14.80 -6.63
CA ASP A 35 -10.92 -14.97 -5.22
C ASP A 35 -10.76 -13.65 -4.43
N VAL A 36 -11.60 -12.66 -4.72
CA VAL A 36 -11.47 -11.32 -4.16
C VAL A 36 -11.70 -11.29 -2.64
N LYS A 37 -10.71 -10.79 -1.91
CA LYS A 37 -10.72 -10.60 -0.45
C LYS A 37 -10.25 -9.19 -0.10
N THR A 38 -10.89 -8.55 0.87
CA THR A 38 -10.44 -7.26 1.41
C THR A 38 -9.86 -7.43 2.81
N TYR A 39 -8.97 -6.51 3.19
CA TYR A 39 -8.39 -6.48 4.53
C TYR A 39 -8.52 -5.07 5.13
N ILE A 40 -9.22 -4.98 6.26
CA ILE A 40 -9.55 -3.74 7.00
C ILE A 40 -10.12 -2.63 6.09
N GLN A 41 -10.33 -1.42 6.63
CA GLN A 41 -10.99 -0.34 5.89
C GLN A 41 -10.00 0.65 5.23
N SER A 42 -8.71 0.33 5.19
CA SER A 42 -7.68 1.23 4.65
C SER A 42 -7.39 1.05 3.16
N GLY A 43 -8.25 0.32 2.43
CA GLY A 43 -8.10 0.12 0.99
C GLY A 43 -7.05 -0.93 0.66
N ASN A 44 -7.27 -2.16 1.12
CA ASN A 44 -6.46 -3.32 0.75
C ASN A 44 -7.38 -4.37 0.14
N VAL A 45 -7.04 -4.84 -1.05
CA VAL A 45 -7.75 -5.93 -1.70
C VAL A 45 -6.75 -6.90 -2.32
N LEU A 46 -7.02 -8.19 -2.16
CA LEU A 46 -6.26 -9.29 -2.74
C LEU A 46 -7.19 -10.01 -3.70
N PHE A 47 -6.67 -10.39 -4.86
CA PHE A 47 -7.42 -11.09 -5.87
C PHE A 47 -6.47 -11.81 -6.82
N ARG A 48 -7.02 -12.69 -7.65
CA ARG A 48 -6.31 -13.30 -8.78
C ARG A 48 -6.75 -12.60 -10.06
N ALA A 49 -5.78 -12.28 -10.92
CA ALA A 49 -6.01 -11.78 -12.28
C ALA A 49 -4.94 -12.37 -13.23
N ASP A 50 -5.29 -12.65 -14.49
CA ASP A 50 -4.35 -13.25 -15.45
C ASP A 50 -3.54 -12.17 -16.18
N GLU A 51 -3.99 -10.92 -16.13
CA GLU A 51 -3.35 -9.81 -16.82
C GLU A 51 -2.07 -9.33 -16.11
N PRO A 52 -1.16 -8.67 -16.86
CA PRO A 52 0.04 -8.05 -16.30
C PRO A 52 -0.27 -6.97 -15.25
N GLU A 53 0.65 -6.78 -14.29
CA GLU A 53 0.53 -5.81 -13.17
C GLU A 53 0.05 -4.44 -13.65
N ALA A 54 0.69 -3.86 -14.67
CA ALA A 54 0.34 -2.53 -15.19
C ALA A 54 -1.10 -2.44 -15.72
N GLU A 55 -1.60 -3.50 -16.38
CA GLU A 55 -2.97 -3.52 -16.90
C GLU A 55 -3.99 -3.65 -15.76
N VAL A 56 -3.70 -4.51 -14.78
CA VAL A 56 -4.54 -4.70 -13.59
C VAL A 56 -4.64 -3.40 -12.79
N GLU A 57 -3.49 -2.73 -12.57
CA GLU A 57 -3.41 -1.46 -11.87
C GLU A 57 -4.24 -0.39 -12.57
N GLN A 58 -4.06 -0.24 -13.88
CA GLN A 58 -4.80 0.74 -14.69
C GLN A 58 -6.31 0.47 -14.68
N LYS A 59 -6.73 -0.78 -14.92
CA LYS A 59 -8.15 -1.17 -14.94
C LYS A 59 -8.83 -0.86 -13.61
N LEU A 60 -8.20 -1.25 -12.49
CA LEU A 60 -8.76 -1.03 -11.16
C LEU A 60 -8.82 0.46 -10.81
N ASP A 61 -7.75 1.21 -11.09
CA ASP A 61 -7.70 2.66 -10.79
C ASP A 61 -8.71 3.45 -11.64
N GLU A 62 -8.93 3.06 -12.90
CA GLU A 62 -9.97 3.64 -13.76
C GLU A 62 -11.39 3.34 -13.30
N ALA A 63 -11.68 2.09 -12.93
CA ALA A 63 -12.99 1.70 -12.42
C ALA A 63 -13.32 2.46 -11.12
N LEU A 64 -12.37 2.51 -10.19
CA LEU A 64 -12.50 3.28 -8.95
C LEU A 64 -12.60 4.78 -9.22
N GLY A 65 -11.89 5.29 -10.24
CA GLY A 65 -11.96 6.68 -10.66
C GLY A 65 -13.36 7.09 -11.12
N LYS A 66 -14.05 6.23 -11.89
CA LYS A 66 -15.45 6.45 -12.30
C LYS A 66 -16.40 6.51 -11.11
N LEU A 67 -16.18 5.66 -10.10
CA LEU A 67 -17.00 5.60 -8.89
C LEU A 67 -16.76 6.79 -7.93
N LEU A 68 -15.50 7.15 -7.73
CA LEU A 68 -15.08 8.14 -6.72
C LEU A 68 -14.98 9.57 -7.28
N GLY A 69 -15.16 9.75 -8.60
CA GLY A 69 -14.98 11.01 -9.31
C GLY A 69 -13.52 11.44 -9.50
N LYS A 70 -12.56 10.65 -9.00
CA LYS A 70 -11.13 10.80 -9.21
C LYS A 70 -10.41 9.47 -8.98
N LYS A 71 -9.37 9.22 -9.76
CA LYS A 71 -8.48 8.06 -9.58
C LYS A 71 -7.83 8.11 -8.18
N PRO A 72 -8.04 7.11 -7.30
CA PRO A 72 -7.42 7.12 -5.97
C PRO A 72 -5.89 6.98 -6.06
N GLY A 73 -5.38 6.25 -7.05
CA GLY A 73 -4.04 5.68 -7.07
C GLY A 73 -4.09 4.28 -6.46
N VAL A 74 -3.64 3.30 -7.25
CA VAL A 74 -3.55 1.89 -6.88
C VAL A 74 -2.08 1.50 -7.02
N MET A 75 -1.53 0.80 -6.02
CA MET A 75 -0.22 0.17 -6.11
C MET A 75 -0.40 -1.33 -5.96
N LEU A 76 0.11 -2.11 -6.91
CA LEU A 76 0.10 -3.56 -6.83
C LEU A 76 1.42 -4.09 -6.28
N ARG A 77 1.33 -5.15 -5.45
CA ARG A 77 2.47 -5.98 -5.06
C ARG A 77 2.08 -7.45 -5.13
N SER A 78 3.04 -8.28 -5.50
CA SER A 78 2.97 -9.73 -5.36
C SER A 78 3.23 -10.15 -3.90
N ARG A 79 2.89 -11.40 -3.56
CA ARG A 79 3.26 -11.99 -2.26
C ARG A 79 4.77 -11.91 -2.01
N LYS A 80 5.58 -12.30 -3.00
CA LYS A 80 7.05 -12.34 -2.89
C LYS A 80 7.62 -10.97 -2.56
N GLU A 81 7.09 -9.90 -3.15
CA GLU A 81 7.49 -8.54 -2.81
C GLU A 81 7.10 -8.19 -1.38
N LEU A 82 5.88 -8.50 -0.94
CA LEU A 82 5.46 -8.23 0.45
C LEU A 82 6.29 -9.00 1.48
N ASP A 83 6.63 -10.26 1.20
CA ASP A 83 7.52 -11.07 2.03
C ASP A 83 8.90 -10.41 2.13
N ALA A 84 9.48 -10.00 0.99
CA ALA A 84 10.77 -9.31 0.94
C ALA A 84 10.74 -7.96 1.68
N ILE A 85 9.67 -7.18 1.50
CA ILE A 85 9.48 -5.89 2.19
C ILE A 85 9.41 -6.08 3.69
N ALA A 86 8.71 -7.12 4.16
CA ALA A 86 8.57 -7.40 5.58
C ALA A 86 9.85 -7.97 6.22
N ALA A 87 10.60 -8.78 5.48
CA ALA A 87 11.86 -9.38 5.94
C ALA A 87 13.02 -8.38 5.97
N ASN A 88 13.07 -7.45 5.02
CA ASN A 88 14.12 -6.44 4.90
C ASN A 88 13.76 -5.10 5.56
N ALA A 89 12.74 -5.08 6.41
CA ALA A 89 12.33 -3.85 7.08
C ALA A 89 13.50 -3.29 7.93
N PRO A 90 13.98 -2.06 7.66
CA PRO A 90 14.97 -1.42 8.50
C PRO A 90 14.35 -1.11 9.87
N PHE A 91 15.18 -0.83 10.88
CA PHE A 91 14.75 -0.52 12.26
C PHE A 91 14.24 -1.76 13.03
N PRO A 92 15.11 -2.73 13.38
CA PRO A 92 14.71 -3.94 14.10
C PRO A 92 14.06 -3.69 15.47
N ASP A 93 14.39 -2.56 16.11
CA ASP A 93 13.87 -2.16 17.42
C ASP A 93 12.56 -1.36 17.32
N ALA A 94 12.13 -0.96 16.12
CA ALA A 94 10.91 -0.19 15.93
C ALA A 94 9.67 -1.05 16.21
N LYS A 95 8.68 -0.46 16.90
CA LYS A 95 7.38 -1.13 17.05
C LYS A 95 6.75 -1.30 15.66
N PRO A 96 6.27 -2.49 15.26
CA PRO A 96 5.76 -2.73 13.91
C PRO A 96 4.59 -1.83 13.48
N ASN A 97 3.80 -1.33 14.44
CA ASN A 97 2.71 -0.39 14.16
C ASN A 97 3.19 1.08 14.00
N TYR A 98 4.44 1.38 14.36
CA TYR A 98 5.08 2.70 14.23
C TYR A 98 6.07 2.75 13.07
N LEU A 99 6.42 1.61 12.49
CA LEU A 99 7.15 1.49 11.24
C LEU A 99 6.14 1.38 10.08
N LEU A 100 6.11 2.40 9.23
CA LEU A 100 5.28 2.42 8.04
C LEU A 100 6.13 2.18 6.79
N VAL A 101 5.59 1.38 5.88
CA VAL A 101 6.08 1.22 4.52
C VAL A 101 5.18 2.04 3.60
N SER A 102 5.75 3.04 2.93
CA SER A 102 5.09 3.80 1.88
C SER A 102 5.38 3.15 0.53
N PHE A 103 4.33 2.65 -0.11
CA PHE A 103 4.37 2.06 -1.45
C PHE A 103 4.22 3.15 -2.49
N LEU A 104 5.19 3.26 -3.37
CA LEU A 104 5.24 4.22 -4.46
C LEU A 104 4.76 3.56 -5.77
N PRO A 105 4.19 4.34 -6.71
CA PRO A 105 3.82 3.82 -8.03
C PRO A 105 5.07 3.43 -8.84
N GLU A 106 6.13 4.22 -8.72
CA GLU A 106 7.40 4.04 -9.40
C GLU A 106 8.55 4.13 -8.39
N GLU A 107 9.74 3.69 -8.81
CA GLU A 107 10.96 3.85 -8.01
C GLU A 107 11.25 5.33 -7.76
N ALA A 108 11.49 5.68 -6.50
CA ALA A 108 11.84 7.06 -6.14
C ALA A 108 13.30 7.35 -6.54
N PRO A 109 13.62 8.59 -6.95
CA PRO A 109 15.00 8.97 -7.24
C PRO A 109 15.86 8.85 -5.98
N SER A 110 17.16 8.63 -6.14
CA SER A 110 18.08 8.40 -5.02
C SER A 110 18.16 9.58 -4.03
N ASP A 111 17.81 10.79 -4.48
CA ASP A 111 17.76 12.03 -3.69
C ASP A 111 16.38 12.28 -3.03
N ALA A 112 15.46 11.30 -3.08
CA ALA A 112 14.09 11.46 -2.60
C ALA A 112 13.99 11.87 -1.11
N LEU A 113 15.02 11.59 -0.31
CA LEU A 113 15.07 11.90 1.11
C LEU A 113 15.75 13.24 1.43
N ASP A 114 16.37 13.92 0.45
CA ASP A 114 17.18 15.14 0.67
C ASP A 114 16.36 16.29 1.29
N LYS A 115 15.06 16.33 0.99
CA LYS A 115 14.12 17.34 1.49
C LYS A 115 13.36 16.89 2.74
N MET A 116 13.83 15.84 3.42
CA MET A 116 13.21 15.34 4.64
C MET A 116 13.39 16.33 5.80
N VAL A 117 12.30 16.64 6.49
CA VAL A 117 12.31 17.38 7.75
C VAL A 117 11.64 16.53 8.82
N ALA A 118 12.43 16.06 9.79
CA ALA A 118 12.03 15.08 10.81
C ALA A 118 12.23 15.63 12.24
N PRO A 119 11.38 16.57 12.70
CA PRO A 119 11.60 17.29 13.95
C PRO A 119 11.32 16.46 15.21
N ASN A 120 10.72 15.26 15.09
CA ASN A 120 10.42 14.39 16.22
C ASN A 120 11.27 13.11 16.21
N GLY A 121 12.39 13.12 15.49
CA GLY A 121 13.29 11.96 15.37
C GLY A 121 12.78 10.89 14.41
N GLU A 122 11.92 11.24 13.45
CA GLU A 122 11.54 10.32 12.39
C GLU A 122 12.75 9.93 11.54
N GLU A 123 12.84 8.65 11.17
CA GLU A 123 13.89 8.13 10.31
C GLU A 123 13.26 7.54 9.05
N ALA A 124 13.94 7.65 7.90
CA ALA A 124 13.47 7.08 6.65
C ALA A 124 14.57 6.39 5.86
N VAL A 125 14.20 5.32 5.17
CA VAL A 125 15.08 4.56 4.27
C VAL A 125 14.35 4.33 2.95
N LEU A 126 14.99 4.72 1.84
CA LEU A 126 14.53 4.43 0.49
C LEU A 126 14.97 3.01 0.09
N ALA A 127 14.05 2.24 -0.48
CA ALA A 127 14.29 0.89 -0.97
C ALA A 127 13.44 0.64 -2.24
N GLY A 128 13.93 1.05 -3.40
CA GLY A 128 13.23 0.86 -4.68
C GLY A 128 11.87 1.58 -4.73
N ARG A 129 10.78 0.81 -4.82
CA ARG A 129 9.40 1.34 -4.84
C ARG A 129 8.83 1.55 -3.43
N GLU A 130 9.64 1.43 -2.39
CA GLU A 130 9.24 1.60 -0.99
C GLU A 130 10.06 2.67 -0.29
N ILE A 131 9.40 3.43 0.58
CA ILE A 131 10.07 4.24 1.61
C ILE A 131 9.60 3.74 2.97
N TYR A 132 10.53 3.22 3.75
CA TYR A 132 10.30 2.89 5.16
C TYR A 132 10.41 4.15 5.98
N VAL A 133 9.46 4.37 6.90
CA VAL A 133 9.48 5.51 7.82
C VAL A 133 9.20 5.01 9.22
N HIS A 134 10.17 5.20 10.12
CA HIS A 134 10.00 4.98 11.54
C HIS A 134 9.45 6.25 12.20
N PHE A 135 8.28 6.13 12.81
CA PHE A 135 7.64 7.20 13.56
C PHE A 135 7.73 6.92 15.07
N PRO A 136 8.78 7.37 15.79
CA PRO A 136 9.01 6.97 17.18
C PRO A 136 7.88 7.36 18.15
N ILE A 137 7.12 8.41 17.82
CA ILE A 137 5.97 8.89 18.59
C ILE A 137 4.61 8.57 17.94
N GLY A 138 4.61 7.73 16.90
CA GLY A 138 3.44 7.39 16.08
C GLY A 138 3.15 8.40 14.97
N SER A 139 2.73 7.91 13.80
CA SER A 139 2.53 8.72 12.59
C SER A 139 1.48 9.82 12.74
N GLY A 140 0.42 9.59 13.53
CA GLY A 140 -0.62 10.59 13.78
C GLY A 140 -0.17 11.82 14.59
N LYS A 141 0.99 11.76 15.26
CA LYS A 141 1.56 12.88 16.03
C LYS A 141 2.79 13.50 15.35
N SER A 142 3.29 12.85 14.31
CA SER A 142 4.47 13.26 13.57
C SER A 142 4.25 14.60 12.87
N LYS A 143 5.34 15.35 12.71
CA LYS A 143 5.43 16.58 11.90
C LYS A 143 6.40 16.39 10.74
N LEU A 144 6.66 15.14 10.35
CA LEU A 144 7.51 14.78 9.23
C LEU A 144 7.03 15.51 7.97
N LYS A 145 7.96 16.13 7.26
CA LYS A 145 7.76 16.59 5.89
C LYS A 145 8.68 15.79 4.99
N LEU A 146 8.10 14.96 4.15
CA LEU A 146 8.84 14.20 3.14
C LEU A 146 8.03 14.19 1.84
N PRO A 147 8.36 15.10 0.88
CA PRO A 147 7.60 15.23 -0.37
C PRO A 147 7.50 13.93 -1.18
N ALA A 148 8.51 13.06 -1.09
CA ALA A 148 8.55 11.77 -1.76
C ALA A 148 7.42 10.81 -1.35
N LEU A 149 6.77 11.02 -0.21
CA LEU A 149 5.61 10.20 0.21
C LEU A 149 4.30 10.57 -0.50
N LYS A 150 4.22 11.78 -1.10
CA LYS A 150 2.99 12.32 -1.68
C LYS A 150 2.32 11.43 -2.76
N PRO A 151 3.06 10.79 -3.70
CA PRO A 151 2.45 9.90 -4.66
C PRO A 151 2.07 8.54 -4.06
N GLY A 152 2.64 8.16 -2.90
CA GLY A 152 2.51 6.83 -2.32
C GLY A 152 1.29 6.60 -1.42
N THR A 153 1.16 5.37 -0.94
CA THR A 153 0.22 4.94 0.10
C THR A 153 0.96 4.17 1.18
N ALA A 154 0.63 4.40 2.46
CA ALA A 154 1.39 3.83 3.57
C ALA A 154 0.61 2.73 4.32
N ARG A 155 1.31 1.67 4.72
CA ARG A 155 0.82 0.62 5.64
C ARG A 155 1.85 0.41 6.73
N ASN A 156 1.41 0.15 7.96
CA ASN A 156 2.34 -0.28 8.99
C ASN A 156 2.81 -1.72 8.74
N LEU A 157 3.93 -2.11 9.36
CA LEU A 157 4.55 -3.40 9.13
C LEU A 157 3.64 -4.59 9.53
N ASN A 158 2.75 -4.43 10.51
CA ASN A 158 1.76 -5.45 10.85
C ASN A 158 0.80 -5.73 9.68
N THR A 159 0.32 -4.66 9.02
CA THR A 159 -0.55 -4.79 7.85
C THR A 159 0.19 -5.45 6.69
N VAL A 160 1.45 -5.05 6.42
CA VAL A 160 2.25 -5.67 5.35
C VAL A 160 2.40 -7.17 5.57
N ARG A 161 2.78 -7.59 6.78
CA ARG A 161 2.89 -9.01 7.17
C ARG A 161 1.56 -9.76 7.01
N LYS A 162 0.45 -9.14 7.44
CA LYS A 162 -0.87 -9.78 7.32
C LYS A 162 -1.32 -9.95 5.87
N LEU A 163 -1.03 -8.97 5.00
CA LEU A 163 -1.32 -9.07 3.57
C LEU A 163 -0.48 -10.18 2.91
N ALA A 164 0.79 -10.31 3.28
CA ALA A 164 1.65 -11.38 2.79
C ALA A 164 1.11 -12.78 3.22
N GLU A 165 0.71 -12.93 4.49
CA GLU A 165 0.07 -14.15 5.01
C GLU A 165 -1.22 -14.50 4.25
N MET A 166 -2.08 -13.51 4.01
CA MET A 166 -3.33 -13.71 3.26
C MET A 166 -3.07 -14.09 1.81
N ALA A 167 -2.06 -13.51 1.17
CA ALA A 167 -1.66 -13.84 -0.19
C ALA A 167 -1.07 -15.27 -0.27
N ALA A 168 -0.25 -15.69 0.70
CA ALA A 168 0.25 -17.06 0.79
C ALA A 168 -0.90 -18.07 0.87
N ALA A 169 -1.86 -17.83 1.75
CA ALA A 169 -3.05 -18.69 1.89
C ALA A 169 -3.96 -18.71 0.64
N MET A 170 -3.80 -17.75 -0.27
CA MET A 170 -4.45 -17.78 -1.59
C MET A 170 -3.64 -18.60 -2.58
N GLU A 171 -2.31 -18.45 -2.63
CA GLU A 171 -1.44 -19.23 -3.52
C GLU A 171 -1.45 -20.74 -3.23
N ASP A 172 -1.62 -21.14 -1.97
CA ASP A 172 -1.64 -22.55 -1.54
C ASP A 172 -2.95 -23.30 -1.89
N ARG A 173 -3.92 -22.63 -2.54
CA ARG A 173 -5.21 -23.17 -2.96
C ARG A 173 -5.28 -23.28 -4.48
#